data_AF-A0A3N5ZJ28-F1
#
_entry.id   AF-A0A3N5ZJ28-F1
#
_cell.length_a   1.000
_cell.length_b   1.000
_cell.length_c   1.000
_cell.angle_alpha   90.00
_cell.angle_beta   90.00
_cell.angle_gamma   90.00
#
_symmetry.space_group_name_H-M   'P 1'
#
loop_
_entity.id
_entity.type
_entity.pdbx_description
1 polymer ?
#
loop_
_entity_poly.entity_id
_entity_poly.type
_entity_poly.pdbx_seq_one_letter_code
_entity_poly.pdbx_strand_id
1 'polypeptide(L)'
;MEPKLTATADMVRQFHDLFVNRRAYTVQSMRPHPESGRHYYFRSVDRGAGRPLGLTADVIRQHLEGEITIGLYAINPTSQRSKWVVIDADYRTALEDLLKLQVGLNHDGVEAALEKSKRGAHLWVLFREPVLAREARLYILDLAARLELPVKGAGAADGIEVFPRQDELKQGEFGNAMRAPLGVHRGAGRRYWFYHADYDLNSQFRYLRAIRRVTEDELKRLVNGKASAVPPSVGPVALPQRTAFRGAAPEFRILDYVEPKRRVGRNFIARCPSCAQSGHDTAGDNLSISVAEPLKYKCWAGCTREMIRAALGRPAPERKSA
;
A
#
# COMPACT_ATOMS: atom_id res chain seq x y z
N MET A 1 17.57 2.25 25.15
CA MET A 1 16.19 1.80 24.90
C MET A 1 15.32 3.03 24.99
N GLU A 2 14.69 3.47 23.89
CA GLU A 2 13.76 4.62 23.98
C GLU A 2 12.71 4.33 25.04
N PRO A 3 12.36 5.28 25.92
CA PRO A 3 11.32 5.08 26.92
C PRO A 3 10.03 4.66 26.22
N LYS A 4 9.33 3.67 26.81
CA LYS A 4 8.05 3.19 26.27
C LYS A 4 7.06 4.36 26.27
N LEU A 5 6.75 4.88 25.09
CA LEU A 5 5.73 5.91 24.91
C LEU A 5 4.35 5.32 25.27
N THR A 6 3.56 6.07 26.01
CA THR A 6 2.17 5.72 26.35
C THR A 6 1.23 6.70 25.65
N ALA A 7 0.33 6.18 24.82
CA ALA A 7 -0.63 6.99 24.11
C ALA A 7 -1.88 7.20 24.98
N THR A 8 -2.29 8.45 25.18
CA THR A 8 -3.50 8.75 25.96
C THR A 8 -4.76 8.44 25.16
N ALA A 9 -5.89 8.24 25.83
CA ALA A 9 -7.19 8.10 25.16
C ALA A 9 -7.52 9.30 24.26
N ASP A 10 -7.06 10.50 24.64
CA ASP A 10 -7.23 11.71 23.84
C ASP A 10 -6.42 11.67 22.53
N MET A 11 -5.16 11.24 22.59
CA MET A 11 -4.34 11.02 21.39
C MET A 11 -4.96 10.02 20.44
N VAL A 12 -5.54 8.94 20.97
CA VAL A 12 -6.24 7.92 20.17
C VAL A 12 -7.45 8.51 19.45
N ARG A 13 -8.26 9.34 20.14
CA ARG A 13 -9.39 10.06 19.51
C ARG A 13 -8.91 11.02 18.43
N GLN A 14 -7.91 11.85 18.73
CA GLN A 14 -7.35 12.79 17.76
C GLN A 14 -6.81 12.08 16.52
N PHE A 15 -6.09 10.97 16.69
CA PHE A 15 -5.61 10.16 15.57
C PHE A 15 -6.76 9.63 14.71
N HIS A 16 -7.81 9.11 15.36
CA HIS A 16 -9.01 8.64 14.67
C HIS A 16 -9.66 9.76 13.85
N ASP A 17 -9.82 10.94 14.44
CA ASP A 17 -10.50 12.06 13.80
C ASP A 17 -9.73 12.57 12.59
N LEU A 18 -8.40 12.68 12.70
CA LEU A 18 -7.52 13.15 11.63
C LEU A 18 -7.38 12.14 10.48
N PHE A 19 -7.13 10.86 10.79
CA PHE A 19 -6.63 9.91 9.78
C PHE A 19 -7.59 8.76 9.45
N VAL A 20 -8.51 8.40 10.36
CA VAL A 20 -9.36 7.22 10.16
C VAL A 20 -10.62 7.62 9.41
N ASN A 21 -10.68 7.25 8.12
CA ASN A 21 -11.84 7.48 7.26
C ASN A 21 -12.80 6.28 7.17
N ARG A 22 -12.29 5.08 7.48
CA ARG A 22 -13.07 3.84 7.64
C ARG A 22 -12.32 2.85 8.52
N ARG A 23 -13.03 1.84 9.04
CA ARG A 23 -12.48 0.85 9.97
C ARG A 23 -11.65 -0.25 9.31
N ALA A 24 -11.60 -0.35 7.98
CA ALA A 24 -10.67 -1.28 7.34
C ALA A 24 -9.22 -0.79 7.52
N TYR A 25 -8.30 -1.70 7.81
CA TYR A 25 -6.88 -1.40 7.98
C TYR A 25 -6.02 -2.61 7.62
N THR A 26 -4.71 -2.38 7.50
CA THR A 26 -3.69 -3.44 7.37
C THR A 26 -2.73 -3.38 8.54
N VAL A 27 -2.05 -4.48 8.83
CA VAL A 27 -0.99 -4.57 9.83
C VAL A 27 0.29 -5.00 9.14
N GLN A 28 1.40 -4.35 9.47
CA GLN A 28 2.73 -4.73 9.02
C GLN A 28 3.25 -5.92 9.84
N SER A 29 3.90 -6.87 9.18
CA SER A 29 4.48 -8.04 9.85
C SER A 29 5.51 -7.65 10.91
N MET A 30 5.46 -8.33 12.07
CA MET A 30 6.42 -8.11 13.14
C MET A 30 7.81 -8.62 12.78
N ARG A 31 7.86 -9.77 12.09
CA ARG A 31 9.10 -10.36 11.59
C ARG A 31 9.29 -10.00 10.11
N PRO A 32 10.52 -9.71 9.67
CA PRO A 32 10.82 -9.58 8.25
C PRO A 32 10.66 -10.95 7.57
N HIS A 33 10.34 -10.93 6.28
CA HIS A 33 10.36 -12.12 5.46
C HIS A 33 11.79 -12.68 5.37
N PRO A 34 12.02 -13.97 5.63
CA PRO A 34 13.38 -14.54 5.75
C PRO A 34 14.28 -14.27 4.54
N GLU A 35 13.74 -14.34 3.32
CA GLU A 35 14.53 -14.21 2.10
C GLU A 35 14.72 -12.76 1.64
N SER A 36 13.73 -11.89 1.85
CA SER A 36 13.74 -10.53 1.29
C SER A 36 14.06 -9.46 2.31
N GLY A 37 14.08 -9.80 3.60
CA GLY A 37 14.18 -8.84 4.70
C GLY A 37 12.99 -7.87 4.81
N ARG A 38 11.97 -8.00 3.95
CA ARG A 38 10.86 -7.05 3.87
C ARG A 38 9.79 -7.38 4.91
N HIS A 39 9.22 -6.33 5.48
CA HIS A 39 7.99 -6.45 6.27
C HIS A 39 6.78 -6.22 5.35
N TYR A 40 5.84 -7.16 5.35
CA TYR A 40 4.66 -7.10 4.49
C TYR A 40 3.44 -6.63 5.25
N TYR A 41 2.53 -5.94 4.56
CA TYR A 41 1.22 -5.57 5.08
C TYR A 41 0.20 -6.65 4.75
N PHE A 42 -0.61 -7.01 5.74
CA PHE A 42 -1.73 -7.94 5.58
C PHE A 42 -2.99 -7.35 6.21
N ARG A 43 -4.15 -7.80 5.73
CA ARG A 43 -5.42 -7.41 6.34
C ARG A 43 -5.57 -8.11 7.68
N SER A 44 -6.05 -7.39 8.68
CA SER A 44 -6.38 -7.98 9.96
C SER A 44 -7.65 -8.81 9.84
N VAL A 45 -7.58 -10.08 10.23
CA VAL A 45 -8.71 -11.02 10.21
C VAL A 45 -8.78 -11.76 11.54
N ASP A 46 -10.00 -12.09 11.94
CA ASP A 46 -10.26 -12.99 13.06
C ASP A 46 -9.65 -14.37 12.75
N ARG A 47 -8.84 -14.90 13.68
CA ARG A 47 -8.11 -16.17 13.47
C ARG A 47 -9.04 -17.40 13.42
N GLY A 48 -10.24 -17.32 13.99
CA GLY A 48 -11.22 -18.40 13.96
C GLY A 48 -12.18 -18.28 12.79
N ALA A 49 -12.75 -17.09 12.59
CA ALA A 49 -13.82 -16.89 11.61
C ALA A 49 -13.34 -16.39 10.23
N GLY A 50 -12.07 -15.98 10.09
CA GLY A 50 -11.54 -15.39 8.86
C GLY A 50 -12.17 -14.05 8.47
N ARG A 51 -13.00 -13.47 9.35
CA ARG A 51 -13.72 -12.22 9.12
C ARG A 51 -12.79 -11.03 9.30
N PRO A 52 -12.87 -9.98 8.45
CA PRO A 52 -12.07 -8.77 8.64
C PRO A 52 -12.32 -8.13 10.00
N LEU A 53 -11.25 -7.82 10.73
CA LEU A 53 -11.35 -7.06 11.98
C LEU A 53 -11.43 -5.56 11.66
N GLY A 54 -12.35 -4.87 12.32
CA GLY A 54 -12.43 -3.41 12.26
C GLY A 54 -11.36 -2.76 13.14
N LEU A 55 -10.84 -1.62 12.71
CA LEU A 55 -9.95 -0.78 13.50
C LEU A 55 -10.66 -0.36 14.80
N THR A 56 -9.96 -0.50 15.92
CA THR A 56 -10.44 -0.16 17.27
C THR A 56 -9.50 0.87 17.91
N ALA A 57 -9.97 1.53 18.97
CA ALA A 57 -9.15 2.43 19.77
C ALA A 57 -7.87 1.74 20.30
N ASP A 58 -7.97 0.46 20.67
CA ASP A 58 -6.83 -0.31 21.16
C ASP A 58 -5.77 -0.55 20.07
N VAL A 59 -6.19 -0.87 18.84
CA VAL A 59 -5.27 -1.02 17.70
C VAL A 59 -4.57 0.30 17.38
N ILE A 60 -5.28 1.44 17.46
CA ILE A 60 -4.67 2.77 17.29
C ILE A 60 -3.65 3.04 18.40
N ARG A 61 -3.99 2.74 19.65
CA ARG A 61 -3.08 2.87 20.80
C ARG A 61 -1.80 2.05 20.57
N GLN A 62 -1.93 0.76 20.25
CA GLN A 62 -0.79 -0.11 19.96
C GLN A 62 0.09 0.41 18.81
N HIS A 63 -0.50 1.03 17.78
CA HIS A 63 0.26 1.67 16.70
C HIS A 63 1.04 2.89 17.18
N LEU A 64 0.39 3.80 17.93
CA LEU A 64 1.02 4.99 18.48
C LEU A 64 2.15 4.63 19.47
N GLU A 65 1.97 3.60 20.27
CA GLU A 65 2.98 3.10 21.22
C GLU A 65 4.10 2.31 20.53
N GLY A 66 3.98 2.04 19.22
CA GLY A 66 5.00 1.33 18.46
C GLY A 66 5.01 -0.18 18.70
N GLU A 67 3.93 -0.75 19.23
CA GLU A 67 3.75 -2.20 19.42
C GLU A 67 3.41 -2.88 18.09
N ILE A 68 2.55 -2.25 17.28
CA ILE A 68 2.23 -2.66 15.90
C ILE A 68 2.43 -1.50 14.92
N THR A 69 2.27 -1.76 13.62
CA THR A 69 2.29 -0.70 12.60
C THR A 69 1.14 -0.95 11.65
N ILE A 70 0.23 0.00 11.52
CA ILE A 70 -0.97 -0.15 10.69
C ILE A 70 -0.86 0.63 9.38
N GLY A 71 -1.62 0.20 8.37
CA GLY A 71 -1.91 0.97 7.18
C GLY A 71 -3.39 1.31 7.09
N LEU A 72 -3.70 2.56 6.74
CA LEU A 72 -5.05 3.11 6.63
C LEU A 72 -5.47 3.22 5.17
N TYR A 73 -6.75 3.00 4.91
CA TYR A 73 -7.33 3.22 3.59
C TYR A 73 -7.95 4.62 3.50
N ALA A 74 -7.59 5.35 2.45
CA ALA A 74 -8.01 6.73 2.25
C ALA A 74 -9.51 6.86 1.92
N ILE A 75 -10.07 6.00 1.06
CA ILE A 75 -11.42 6.17 0.50
C ILE A 75 -12.47 5.40 1.31
N ASN A 76 -13.53 6.10 1.72
CA ASN A 76 -14.74 5.49 2.27
C ASN A 76 -15.57 4.89 1.11
N PRO A 77 -15.87 3.58 1.09
CA PRO A 77 -16.48 2.92 -0.06
C PRO A 77 -17.94 3.32 -0.32
N THR A 78 -18.63 3.88 0.69
CA THR A 78 -20.02 4.32 0.55
C THR A 78 -20.10 5.72 0.01
N SER A 79 -19.28 6.64 0.53
CA SER A 79 -19.32 8.05 0.15
C SER A 79 -18.32 8.44 -0.94
N GLN A 80 -17.34 7.58 -1.24
CA GLN A 80 -16.20 7.88 -2.13
C GLN A 80 -15.36 9.08 -1.68
N ARG A 81 -15.44 9.41 -0.39
CA ARG A 81 -14.77 10.56 0.23
C ARG A 81 -13.51 10.19 0.97
N SER A 82 -12.61 11.14 1.19
CA SER A 82 -11.37 11.01 1.95
C SER A 82 -11.13 12.18 2.89
N LYS A 83 -10.55 11.90 4.07
CA LYS A 83 -10.16 12.91 5.07
C LYS A 83 -8.83 13.58 4.77
N TRP A 84 -8.03 12.99 3.87
CA TRP A 84 -6.69 13.44 3.57
C TRP A 84 -6.28 13.01 2.17
N VAL A 85 -5.34 13.74 1.58
CA VAL A 85 -4.53 13.27 0.46
C VAL A 85 -3.07 13.31 0.90
N VAL A 86 -2.30 12.32 0.49
CA VAL A 86 -0.87 12.26 0.80
C VAL A 86 -0.06 11.99 -0.44
N ILE A 87 1.02 12.75 -0.57
CA ILE A 87 2.02 12.59 -1.62
C ILE A 87 3.20 11.84 -1.02
N ASP A 88 3.48 10.65 -1.55
CA ASP A 88 4.62 9.82 -1.18
C ASP A 88 5.71 9.93 -2.26
N ALA A 89 6.92 10.26 -1.85
CA ALA A 89 8.06 10.33 -2.76
C ALA A 89 9.22 9.47 -2.22
N ASP A 90 9.45 8.34 -2.89
CA ASP A 90 10.53 7.38 -2.59
C ASP A 90 11.42 7.19 -3.85
N TYR A 91 12.14 8.24 -4.23
CA TYR A 91 13.09 8.24 -5.35
C TYR A 91 14.22 9.27 -5.13
N ARG A 92 15.24 9.23 -5.99
CA ARG A 92 16.54 9.90 -5.77
C ARG A 92 16.43 11.42 -5.53
N THR A 93 15.54 12.12 -6.23
CA THR A 93 15.34 13.59 -6.12
C THR A 93 14.08 13.96 -5.32
N ALA A 94 13.49 13.00 -4.60
CA ALA A 94 12.21 13.14 -3.93
C ALA A 94 12.09 14.37 -3.02
N LEU A 95 13.15 14.72 -2.28
CA LEU A 95 13.09 15.85 -1.35
C LEU A 95 12.94 17.19 -2.05
N GLU A 96 13.67 17.41 -3.16
CA GLU A 96 13.56 18.64 -3.94
C GLU A 96 12.16 18.81 -4.53
N ASP A 97 11.64 17.74 -5.12
CA ASP A 97 10.30 17.75 -5.73
C ASP A 97 9.19 17.91 -4.69
N LEU A 98 9.35 17.33 -3.50
CA LEU A 98 8.44 17.57 -2.39
C LEU A 98 8.49 19.02 -1.90
N LEU A 99 9.66 19.64 -1.84
CA LEU A 99 9.77 21.05 -1.45
C LEU A 99 9.12 21.97 -2.50
N LYS A 100 9.32 21.70 -3.81
CA LYS A 100 8.60 22.41 -4.89
C LYS A 100 7.09 22.25 -4.74
N LEU A 101 6.62 21.04 -4.49
CA LEU A 101 5.21 20.76 -4.28
C LEU A 101 4.66 21.50 -3.04
N GLN A 102 5.42 21.54 -1.95
CA GLN A 102 5.04 22.28 -0.73
C GLN A 102 4.94 23.79 -0.98
N VAL A 103 5.86 24.38 -1.75
CA VAL A 103 5.77 25.80 -2.16
C VAL A 103 4.53 26.04 -3.01
N GLY A 104 4.24 25.15 -3.97
CA GLY A 104 3.03 25.24 -4.80
C GLY A 104 1.73 25.12 -3.99
N LEU A 105 1.68 24.21 -3.02
CA LEU A 105 0.56 24.09 -2.08
C LEU A 105 0.38 25.41 -1.30
N ASN A 106 1.45 25.97 -0.75
CA ASN A 106 1.41 27.22 0.00
C ASN A 106 0.92 28.41 -0.86
N HIS A 107 1.34 28.48 -2.13
CA HIS A 107 0.87 29.50 -3.07
C HIS A 107 -0.64 29.40 -3.34
N ASP A 108 -1.16 28.17 -3.39
CA ASP A 108 -2.60 27.90 -3.51
C ASP A 108 -3.35 28.08 -2.16
N GLY A 109 -2.65 28.48 -1.09
CA GLY A 109 -3.20 28.64 0.25
C GLY A 109 -3.49 27.32 0.97
N VAL A 110 -2.88 26.21 0.54
CA VAL A 110 -3.03 24.87 1.13
C VAL A 110 -1.82 24.57 2.02
N GLU A 111 -2.08 24.28 3.30
CA GLU A 111 -1.05 23.86 4.24
C GLU A 111 -0.89 22.33 4.21
N ALA A 112 0.35 21.84 4.21
CA ALA A 112 0.65 20.42 4.26
C ALA A 112 1.65 20.06 5.38
N ALA A 113 1.41 18.90 6.00
CA ALA A 113 2.27 18.33 7.02
C ALA A 113 3.36 17.46 6.38
N LEU A 114 4.63 17.84 6.55
CA LEU A 114 5.76 17.06 6.08
C LEU A 114 6.16 15.99 7.12
N GLU A 115 5.91 14.73 6.81
CA GLU A 115 6.30 13.56 7.61
C GLU A 115 7.60 12.96 7.05
N LYS A 116 8.58 12.68 7.91
CA LYS A 116 9.77 11.90 7.50
C LYS A 116 9.38 10.54 6.91
N SER A 117 10.19 10.00 6.00
CA SER A 117 10.06 8.60 5.56
C SER A 117 11.43 7.93 5.51
N LYS A 118 11.48 6.66 5.05
CA LYS A 118 12.75 5.91 5.00
C LYS A 118 13.74 6.51 4.00
N ARG A 119 13.24 6.94 2.83
CA ARG A 119 14.07 7.42 1.72
C ARG A 119 13.68 8.82 1.23
N GLY A 120 12.58 9.37 1.70
CA GLY A 120 12.10 10.69 1.35
C GLY A 120 11.19 11.23 2.45
N ALA A 121 10.00 11.68 2.08
CA ALA A 121 9.01 12.18 3.01
C ALA A 121 7.59 11.90 2.47
N HIS A 122 6.59 12.13 3.32
CA HIS A 122 5.20 12.20 2.91
C HIS A 122 4.69 13.63 3.15
N LEU A 123 3.99 14.22 2.17
CA LEU A 123 3.27 15.47 2.35
C LEU A 123 1.79 15.19 2.53
N TRP A 124 1.26 15.49 3.71
CA TRP A 124 -0.14 15.27 4.07
C TRP A 124 -0.95 16.56 3.98
N VAL A 125 -1.99 16.58 3.14
CA VAL A 125 -3.01 17.63 3.15
C VAL A 125 -4.23 17.07 3.88
N LEU A 126 -4.70 17.81 4.90
CA LEU A 126 -5.84 17.41 5.73
C LEU A 126 -7.08 18.22 5.34
N PHE A 127 -8.22 17.56 5.26
CA PHE A 127 -9.49 18.20 4.95
C PHE A 127 -10.31 18.41 6.22
N ARG A 128 -11.08 19.52 6.25
CA ARG A 128 -11.92 19.87 7.40
C ARG A 128 -13.08 18.89 7.52
N GLU A 129 -13.74 18.63 6.40
CA GLU A 129 -14.71 17.56 6.18
C GLU A 129 -14.15 16.60 5.13
N PRO A 130 -14.49 15.30 5.15
CA PRO A 130 -14.08 14.39 4.09
C PRO A 130 -14.54 14.91 2.72
N VAL A 131 -13.63 15.07 1.76
CA VAL A 131 -13.89 15.56 0.39
C VAL A 131 -13.95 14.41 -0.62
N LEU A 132 -14.41 14.63 -1.84
CA LEU A 132 -14.39 13.57 -2.87
C LEU A 132 -12.94 13.16 -3.18
N ALA A 133 -12.67 11.85 -3.15
CA ALA A 133 -11.32 11.31 -3.38
C ALA A 133 -10.75 11.72 -4.73
N ARG A 134 -11.58 11.70 -5.79
CA ARG A 134 -11.25 12.18 -7.14
C ARG A 134 -10.78 13.63 -7.17
N GLU A 135 -11.40 14.52 -6.40
CA GLU A 135 -11.09 15.97 -6.40
C GLU A 135 -9.78 16.22 -5.66
N ALA A 136 -9.59 15.56 -4.51
CA ALA A 136 -8.35 15.63 -3.77
C ALA A 136 -7.15 15.13 -4.60
N ARG A 137 -7.34 14.04 -5.34
CA ARG A 137 -6.34 13.49 -6.25
C ARG A 137 -6.09 14.39 -7.46
N LEU A 138 -7.15 14.88 -8.11
CA LEU A 138 -7.07 15.79 -9.25
C LEU A 138 -6.28 17.05 -8.91
N TYR A 139 -6.52 17.64 -7.75
CA TYR A 139 -5.79 18.83 -7.30
C TYR A 139 -4.27 18.60 -7.26
N ILE A 140 -3.84 17.51 -6.62
CA ILE A 140 -2.40 17.21 -6.50
C ILE A 140 -1.79 16.88 -7.87
N LEU A 141 -2.50 16.15 -8.73
CA LEU A 141 -2.00 15.80 -10.06
C LEU A 141 -1.88 17.03 -10.97
N ASP A 142 -2.85 17.94 -10.92
CA ASP A 142 -2.74 19.23 -11.62
C ASP A 142 -1.56 20.06 -11.11
N LEU A 143 -1.40 20.16 -9.79
CA LEU A 143 -0.28 20.89 -9.20
C LEU A 143 1.06 20.27 -9.62
N ALA A 144 1.18 18.94 -9.56
CA ALA A 144 2.37 18.24 -10.02
C ALA A 144 2.66 18.50 -11.51
N ALA A 145 1.62 18.53 -12.35
CA ALA A 145 1.77 18.84 -13.78
C ALA A 145 2.24 20.29 -14.01
N ARG A 146 1.66 21.27 -13.31
CA ARG A 146 2.09 22.68 -13.37
C ARG A 146 3.53 22.90 -12.92
N LEU A 147 4.00 22.06 -12.00
CA LEU A 147 5.36 22.08 -11.46
C LEU A 147 6.32 21.13 -12.21
N GLU A 148 5.85 20.49 -13.29
CA GLU A 148 6.62 19.53 -14.11
C GLU A 148 7.23 18.37 -13.29
N LEU A 149 6.53 17.93 -12.23
CA LEU A 149 7.00 16.88 -11.35
C LEU A 149 6.65 15.50 -11.93
N PRO A 150 7.57 14.52 -11.86
CA PRO A 150 7.31 13.18 -12.35
C PRO A 150 6.28 12.48 -11.45
N VAL A 151 5.20 11.98 -12.04
CA VAL A 151 4.20 11.15 -11.35
C VAL A 151 4.41 9.69 -11.74
N LYS A 152 4.61 8.82 -10.75
CA LYS A 152 4.88 7.41 -10.99
C LYS A 152 3.67 6.74 -11.63
N GLY A 153 3.90 6.00 -12.71
CA GLY A 153 2.84 5.33 -13.47
C GLY A 153 2.12 6.24 -14.50
N ALA A 154 2.49 7.51 -14.59
CA ALA A 154 2.06 8.43 -15.65
C ALA A 154 3.12 8.55 -16.77
N GLY A 155 3.76 7.43 -17.14
CA GLY A 155 4.86 7.38 -18.12
C GLY A 155 6.26 7.46 -17.50
N ALA A 156 6.40 7.91 -16.25
CA ALA A 156 7.66 7.89 -15.52
C ALA A 156 7.86 6.58 -14.75
N ALA A 157 9.09 6.03 -14.79
CA ALA A 157 9.47 4.82 -14.06
C ALA A 157 9.50 5.05 -12.53
N ASP A 158 9.89 6.25 -12.11
CA ASP A 158 9.85 6.74 -10.75
C ASP A 158 9.30 8.16 -10.70
N GLY A 159 8.82 8.56 -9.53
CA GLY A 159 8.16 9.84 -9.31
C GLY A 159 7.31 9.82 -8.05
N ILE A 160 6.56 10.89 -7.82
CA ILE A 160 5.63 10.99 -6.71
C ILE A 160 4.47 9.99 -6.90
N GLU A 161 3.96 9.47 -5.79
CA GLU A 161 2.74 8.68 -5.72
C GLU A 161 1.70 9.43 -4.90
N VAL A 162 0.50 9.61 -5.45
CA VAL A 162 -0.61 10.28 -4.76
C VAL A 162 -1.56 9.23 -4.19
N PHE A 163 -1.88 9.35 -2.90
CA PHE A 163 -2.86 8.53 -2.19
C PHE A 163 -4.03 9.40 -1.71
N PRO A 164 -5.29 9.08 -2.05
CA PRO A 164 -5.75 7.86 -2.72
C PRO A 164 -5.20 7.69 -4.15
N ARG A 165 -4.94 6.43 -4.53
CA ARG A 165 -4.46 6.09 -5.88
C ARG A 165 -5.60 6.05 -6.91
N GLN A 166 -6.80 5.75 -6.43
CA GLN A 166 -8.03 5.70 -7.20
C GLN A 166 -8.83 6.99 -7.03
N ASP A 167 -9.61 7.34 -8.05
CA ASP A 167 -10.63 8.39 -7.95
C ASP A 167 -11.86 7.90 -7.17
N GLU A 168 -12.15 6.61 -7.27
CA GLU A 168 -13.28 5.92 -6.64
C GLU A 168 -12.95 4.44 -6.39
N LEU A 169 -13.69 3.81 -5.49
CA LEU A 169 -13.71 2.37 -5.25
C LEU A 169 -14.95 1.75 -5.87
N LYS A 170 -14.74 0.73 -6.69
CA LYS A 170 -15.83 -0.15 -7.16
C LYS A 170 -16.25 -1.11 -6.06
N GLN A 171 -17.42 -1.74 -6.22
CA GLN A 171 -17.93 -2.72 -5.27
C GLN A 171 -16.91 -3.85 -5.05
N GLY A 172 -16.60 -4.14 -3.79
CA GLY A 172 -15.62 -5.16 -3.40
C GLY A 172 -14.15 -4.70 -3.43
N GLU A 173 -13.84 -3.52 -3.95
CA GLU A 173 -12.49 -2.97 -3.93
C GLU A 173 -12.12 -2.41 -2.56
N PHE A 174 -10.90 -2.69 -2.13
CA PHE A 174 -10.32 -2.10 -0.93
C PHE A 174 -9.51 -0.83 -1.22
N GLY A 175 -9.02 -0.66 -2.45
CA GLY A 175 -8.02 0.37 -2.77
C GLY A 175 -6.65 0.11 -2.15
N ASN A 176 -5.82 1.14 -2.09
CA ASN A 176 -4.46 1.07 -1.56
C ASN A 176 -4.39 1.66 -0.15
N ALA A 177 -3.76 0.92 0.76
CA ALA A 177 -3.49 1.43 2.11
C ALA A 177 -2.19 2.23 2.13
N MET A 178 -2.19 3.32 2.88
CA MET A 178 -0.99 4.08 3.23
C MET A 178 -0.59 3.75 4.67
N ARG A 179 0.71 3.64 4.97
CA ARG A 179 1.18 3.49 6.35
C ARG A 179 0.64 4.65 7.19
N ALA A 180 0.02 4.34 8.33
CA ALA A 180 -0.40 5.35 9.29
C ALA A 180 0.81 6.15 9.82
N PRO A 181 0.68 7.48 9.98
CA PRO A 181 1.74 8.30 10.54
C PRO A 181 1.89 8.05 12.05
N LEU A 182 2.93 8.63 12.65
CA LEU A 182 3.19 8.58 14.10
C LEU A 182 3.32 7.16 14.67
N GLY A 183 3.64 6.15 13.87
CA GLY A 183 3.94 4.77 14.30
C GLY A 183 5.39 4.39 14.04
N VAL A 184 5.89 3.33 14.68
CA VAL A 184 7.24 2.81 14.39
C VAL A 184 7.23 2.10 13.04
N HIS A 185 8.15 2.46 12.14
CA HIS A 185 8.31 1.76 10.87
C HIS A 185 9.16 0.49 11.07
N ARG A 186 8.59 -0.71 10.89
CA ARG A 186 9.28 -1.98 11.25
C ARG A 186 10.59 -2.17 10.51
N GLY A 187 10.61 -1.97 9.19
CA GLY A 187 11.81 -2.14 8.37
C GLY A 187 12.89 -1.06 8.55
N ALA A 188 12.71 -0.14 9.51
CA ALA A 188 13.71 0.87 9.87
C ALA A 188 13.94 0.95 11.39
N GLY A 189 13.14 0.26 12.20
CA GLY A 189 13.25 0.25 13.66
C GLY A 189 13.02 1.59 14.35
N ARG A 190 12.51 2.61 13.65
CA ARG A 190 12.33 3.97 14.18
C ARG A 190 10.99 4.56 13.80
N ARG A 191 10.54 5.54 14.58
CA ARG A 191 9.38 6.36 14.23
C ARG A 191 9.76 7.44 13.23
N TYR A 192 8.85 7.74 12.33
CA TYR A 192 8.94 8.93 11.51
C TYR A 192 8.02 10.02 12.06
N TRP A 193 8.63 11.14 12.39
CA TRP A 193 7.98 12.32 12.94
C TRP A 193 7.70 13.35 11.85
N PHE A 194 6.70 14.19 12.07
CA PHE A 194 6.53 15.41 11.29
C PHE A 194 7.65 16.41 11.63
N TYR A 195 8.14 17.13 10.63
CA TYR A 195 9.34 17.97 10.76
C TYR A 195 9.15 19.19 11.69
N HIS A 196 7.96 19.76 11.74
CA HIS A 196 7.69 21.03 12.43
C HIS A 196 7.20 20.86 13.87
N ALA A 197 7.59 19.77 14.53
CA ALA A 197 7.25 19.49 15.91
C ALA A 197 8.31 18.63 16.60
N ASP A 198 8.40 18.76 17.92
CA ASP A 198 9.29 17.95 18.75
C ASP A 198 8.98 16.45 18.63
N TYR A 199 9.98 15.63 18.94
CA TYR A 199 9.95 14.16 18.75
C TYR A 199 9.23 13.45 19.90
N ASP A 200 8.03 13.92 20.23
CA ASP A 200 7.13 13.34 21.21
C ASP A 200 5.67 13.42 20.73
N LEU A 201 4.81 12.51 21.20
CA LEU A 201 3.42 12.44 20.72
C LEU A 201 2.63 13.71 21.04
N ASN A 202 2.83 14.36 22.19
CA ASN A 202 2.06 15.56 22.55
C ASN A 202 2.33 16.70 21.58
N SER A 203 3.60 16.96 21.28
CA SER A 203 3.99 18.03 20.36
C SER A 203 3.54 17.74 18.92
N GLN A 204 3.58 16.48 18.50
CA GLN A 204 3.10 16.07 17.18
C GLN A 204 1.59 16.25 17.02
N PHE A 205 0.80 15.85 18.02
CA PHE A 205 -0.65 16.10 18.00
C PHE A 205 -0.99 17.59 18.11
N ARG A 206 -0.24 18.36 18.90
CA ARG A 206 -0.41 19.82 18.96
C ARG A 206 -0.19 20.46 17.58
N TYR A 207 0.89 20.08 16.90
CA TYR A 207 1.17 20.52 15.55
C TYR A 207 0.06 20.13 14.56
N LEU A 208 -0.30 18.84 14.48
CA LEU A 208 -1.33 18.37 13.56
C LEU A 208 -2.71 19.02 13.78
N ARG A 209 -3.02 19.44 14.99
CA ARG A 209 -4.25 20.20 15.28
C ARG A 209 -4.20 21.64 14.76
N ALA A 210 -3.01 22.25 14.75
CA ALA A 210 -2.80 23.63 14.33
C ALA A 210 -2.76 23.79 12.81
N ILE A 211 -2.45 22.71 12.07
CA ILE A 211 -2.45 22.72 10.60
C ILE A 211 -3.82 23.13 10.07
N ARG A 212 -3.84 24.12 9.19
CA ARG A 212 -5.05 24.54 8.49
C ARG A 212 -5.58 23.39 7.64
N ARG A 213 -6.87 23.08 7.84
CA ARG A 213 -7.57 22.07 7.05
C ARG A 213 -8.27 22.72 5.87
N VAL A 214 -8.10 22.14 4.69
CA VAL A 214 -8.76 22.59 3.46
C VAL A 214 -10.24 22.19 3.52
N THR A 215 -11.11 23.15 3.23
CA THR A 215 -12.55 22.94 3.11
C THR A 215 -12.92 22.37 1.73
N GLU A 216 -14.09 21.75 1.62
CA GLU A 216 -14.55 21.23 0.33
C GLU A 216 -14.69 22.34 -0.74
N ASP A 217 -15.17 23.53 -0.37
CA ASP A 217 -15.36 24.63 -1.31
C ASP A 217 -14.02 25.21 -1.80
N GLU A 218 -13.01 25.28 -0.94
CA GLU A 218 -11.65 25.63 -1.35
C GLU A 218 -11.11 24.61 -2.34
N LEU A 219 -11.25 23.31 -2.06
CA LEU A 219 -10.81 22.28 -2.98
C LEU A 219 -11.55 22.35 -4.33
N LYS A 220 -12.87 22.54 -4.32
CA LYS A 220 -13.67 22.71 -5.55
C LYS A 220 -13.20 23.90 -6.39
N ARG A 221 -12.87 25.03 -5.76
CA ARG A 221 -12.27 26.18 -6.47
C ARG A 221 -10.92 25.82 -7.08
N LEU A 222 -10.09 25.09 -6.33
CA LEU A 222 -8.77 24.67 -6.78
C LEU A 222 -8.82 23.67 -7.94
N VAL A 223 -9.90 22.89 -8.07
CA VAL A 223 -10.09 21.92 -9.18
C VAL A 223 -10.98 22.41 -10.32
N ASN A 224 -11.58 23.59 -10.19
CA ASN A 224 -12.54 24.10 -11.16
C ASN A 224 -11.90 24.26 -12.56
N GLY A 225 -12.55 23.71 -13.58
CA GLY A 225 -12.07 23.74 -14.97
C GLY A 225 -10.86 22.85 -15.25
N LYS A 226 -10.40 22.04 -14.28
CA LYS A 226 -9.25 21.15 -14.45
C LYS A 226 -9.68 19.75 -14.82
N ALA A 227 -8.88 19.10 -15.66
CA ALA A 227 -9.00 17.70 -16.00
C ALA A 227 -7.65 17.02 -15.79
N SER A 228 -7.64 15.84 -15.16
CA SER A 228 -6.40 15.09 -14.99
C SER A 228 -6.06 14.39 -16.31
N ALA A 229 -4.89 14.67 -16.85
CA ALA A 229 -4.31 13.89 -17.95
C ALA A 229 -3.75 12.53 -17.46
N VAL A 230 -3.54 12.38 -16.15
CA VAL A 230 -3.12 11.12 -15.54
C VAL A 230 -4.37 10.28 -15.28
N PRO A 231 -4.53 9.12 -15.96
CA PRO A 231 -5.67 8.25 -15.69
C PRO A 231 -5.62 7.80 -14.21
N PRO A 232 -6.78 7.65 -13.54
CA PRO A 232 -6.81 7.00 -12.24
C PRO A 232 -6.09 5.66 -12.35
N SER A 233 -5.30 5.30 -11.33
CA SER A 233 -4.74 3.96 -11.36
C SER A 233 -5.91 3.00 -11.32
N VAL A 234 -6.15 2.30 -12.44
CA VAL A 234 -7.08 1.20 -12.49
C VAL A 234 -6.67 0.29 -11.34
N GLY A 235 -7.62 -0.11 -10.48
CA GLY A 235 -7.40 -1.26 -9.59
C GLY A 235 -6.70 -2.37 -10.36
N PRO A 236 -5.89 -3.21 -9.69
CA PRO A 236 -4.77 -3.95 -10.28
C PRO A 236 -5.02 -4.30 -11.74
N VAL A 237 -4.23 -3.68 -12.64
CA VAL A 237 -4.18 -3.88 -14.09
C VAL A 237 -5.07 -5.05 -14.51
N ALA A 238 -6.21 -4.73 -15.12
CA ALA A 238 -7.00 -5.73 -15.81
C ALA A 238 -6.04 -6.58 -16.65
N LEU A 239 -6.15 -7.91 -16.48
CA LEU A 239 -5.35 -8.90 -17.19
C LEU A 239 -5.12 -8.45 -18.63
N PRO A 240 -3.90 -8.53 -19.19
CA PRO A 240 -3.74 -8.53 -20.63
C PRO A 240 -4.72 -9.58 -21.17
N GLN A 241 -5.74 -9.11 -21.90
CA GLN A 241 -6.58 -10.02 -22.67
C GLN A 241 -5.65 -10.74 -23.64
N ARG A 242 -5.83 -12.06 -23.70
CA ARG A 242 -5.06 -13.01 -24.48
C ARG A 242 -4.82 -12.48 -25.90
N THR A 243 -3.64 -11.97 -26.19
CA THR A 243 -3.13 -11.97 -27.56
C THR A 243 -2.41 -13.31 -27.74
N ALA A 244 -3.01 -14.15 -28.59
CA ALA A 244 -2.40 -15.40 -29.02
C ALA A 244 -1.14 -15.07 -29.83
N PHE A 245 0.02 -15.05 -29.17
CA PHE A 245 1.30 -15.12 -29.86
C PHE A 245 1.55 -16.58 -30.25
N ARG A 246 1.42 -16.86 -31.56
CA ARG A 246 1.97 -18.05 -32.20
C ARG A 246 3.45 -17.81 -32.46
N GLY A 247 4.32 -18.69 -31.95
CA GLY A 247 5.71 -18.81 -32.38
C GLY A 247 6.72 -19.01 -31.25
N ALA A 248 7.53 -20.06 -31.38
CA ALA A 248 8.61 -20.55 -30.50
C ALA A 248 8.17 -21.41 -29.30
N ALA A 249 8.88 -22.53 -29.10
CA ALA A 249 8.54 -23.58 -28.13
C ALA A 249 8.34 -23.00 -26.71
N PRO A 250 7.24 -23.31 -26.02
CA PRO A 250 6.88 -22.60 -24.82
C PRO A 250 7.83 -22.98 -23.68
N GLU A 251 8.46 -21.96 -23.10
CA GLU A 251 9.06 -22.04 -21.77
C GLU A 251 8.03 -22.64 -20.80
N PHE A 252 8.44 -23.57 -19.93
CA PHE A 252 7.52 -24.27 -19.03
C PHE A 252 6.75 -23.29 -18.14
N ARG A 253 5.42 -23.29 -18.19
CA ARG A 253 4.57 -22.47 -17.32
C ARG A 253 3.73 -23.38 -16.42
N ILE A 254 3.94 -23.31 -15.11
CA ILE A 254 3.25 -24.21 -14.17
C ILE A 254 1.72 -24.10 -14.20
N LEU A 255 1.19 -22.94 -14.59
CA LEU A 255 -0.25 -22.71 -14.73
C LEU A 255 -0.89 -23.48 -15.89
N ASP A 256 -0.10 -24.01 -16.83
CA ASP A 256 -0.60 -24.88 -17.90
C ASP A 256 -0.88 -26.30 -17.39
N TYR A 257 -0.42 -26.63 -16.18
CA TYR A 257 -0.44 -27.97 -15.59
C TYR A 257 -1.14 -28.04 -14.24
N VAL A 258 -1.39 -26.91 -13.60
CA VAL A 258 -1.98 -26.83 -12.26
C VAL A 258 -3.06 -25.77 -12.24
N GLU A 259 -4.24 -26.15 -11.75
CA GLU A 259 -5.38 -25.24 -11.59
C GLU A 259 -5.30 -24.47 -10.27
N PRO A 260 -5.26 -23.12 -10.28
CA PRO A 260 -5.35 -22.31 -9.08
C PRO A 260 -6.68 -22.49 -8.35
N LYS A 261 -6.61 -22.82 -7.05
CA LYS A 261 -7.80 -22.93 -6.19
C LYS A 261 -8.29 -21.56 -5.71
N ARG A 262 -7.37 -20.65 -5.41
CA ARG A 262 -7.68 -19.27 -4.97
C ARG A 262 -6.52 -18.32 -5.22
N ARG A 263 -6.80 -17.03 -5.25
CA ARG A 263 -5.77 -15.98 -5.30
C ARG A 263 -5.59 -15.36 -3.92
N VAL A 264 -4.34 -15.28 -3.47
CA VAL A 264 -3.95 -14.63 -2.21
C VAL A 264 -2.87 -13.58 -2.53
N GLY A 265 -3.29 -12.30 -2.54
CA GLY A 265 -2.42 -11.19 -2.89
C GLY A 265 -1.87 -11.29 -4.33
N ARG A 266 -0.55 -11.40 -4.45
CA ARG A 266 0.17 -11.53 -5.73
C ARG A 266 0.42 -12.97 -6.15
N ASN A 267 -0.13 -13.96 -5.44
CA ASN A 267 0.08 -15.37 -5.74
C ASN A 267 -1.25 -16.10 -5.96
N PHE A 268 -1.26 -17.03 -6.89
CA PHE A 268 -2.21 -18.13 -6.95
C PHE A 268 -1.81 -19.19 -5.94
N ILE A 269 -2.79 -19.76 -5.26
CA ILE A 269 -2.65 -20.88 -4.35
C ILE A 269 -3.31 -22.08 -5.00
N ALA A 270 -2.56 -23.17 -5.10
CA ALA A 270 -2.96 -24.38 -5.80
C ALA A 270 -2.45 -25.63 -5.08
N ARG A 271 -2.90 -26.79 -5.55
CA ARG A 271 -2.38 -28.08 -5.11
C ARG A 271 -0.97 -28.29 -5.68
N CYS A 272 -0.03 -28.69 -4.84
CA CYS A 272 1.31 -29.08 -5.25
C CYS A 272 1.29 -30.51 -5.85
N PRO A 273 1.66 -30.70 -7.13
CA PRO A 273 1.64 -32.03 -7.77
C PRO A 273 2.49 -33.08 -7.05
N SER A 274 3.69 -32.69 -6.61
CA SER A 274 4.60 -33.59 -5.89
C SER A 274 4.06 -33.96 -4.50
N CYS A 275 3.56 -32.99 -3.72
CA CYS A 275 2.94 -33.30 -2.43
C CYS A 275 1.67 -34.15 -2.58
N ALA A 276 0.88 -33.93 -3.64
CA ALA A 276 -0.32 -34.70 -3.90
C ALA A 276 0.01 -36.18 -4.17
N GLN A 277 1.05 -36.46 -4.95
CA GLN A 277 1.52 -37.84 -5.19
C GLN A 277 2.04 -38.53 -3.92
N SER A 278 2.65 -37.76 -3.00
CA SER A 278 3.12 -38.28 -1.71
C SER A 278 2.08 -38.22 -0.58
N GLY A 279 0.83 -37.79 -0.85
CA GLY A 279 -0.23 -37.69 0.17
C GLY A 279 -0.08 -36.54 1.18
N HIS A 280 0.84 -35.60 0.96
CA HIS A 280 1.18 -34.52 1.88
C HIS A 280 0.46 -33.17 1.61
N ASP A 281 -0.42 -33.12 0.61
CA ASP A 281 -1.25 -31.93 0.29
C ASP A 281 -2.75 -32.23 0.40
N THR A 282 -3.18 -32.48 1.63
CA THR A 282 -4.58 -32.82 1.96
C THR A 282 -5.54 -31.66 1.72
N ALA A 283 -5.08 -30.41 1.90
CA ALA A 283 -5.89 -29.20 1.71
C ALA A 283 -5.87 -28.65 0.26
N GLY A 284 -4.92 -29.10 -0.57
CA GLY A 284 -4.77 -28.67 -1.96
C GLY A 284 -4.31 -27.22 -2.10
N ASP A 285 -3.50 -26.75 -1.16
CA ASP A 285 -3.07 -25.35 -1.09
C ASP A 285 -1.57 -25.15 -0.76
N ASN A 286 -0.78 -26.23 -0.90
CA ASN A 286 0.65 -26.20 -0.64
C ASN A 286 1.47 -25.45 -1.70
N LEU A 287 0.93 -25.13 -2.87
CA LEU A 287 1.67 -24.49 -3.97
C LEU A 287 1.30 -23.02 -4.12
N SER A 288 2.27 -22.14 -3.95
CA SER A 288 2.14 -20.71 -4.21
C SER A 288 2.81 -20.36 -5.54
N ILE A 289 2.07 -19.77 -6.47
CA ILE A 289 2.53 -19.42 -7.83
C ILE A 289 2.38 -17.91 -8.02
N SER A 290 3.44 -17.22 -8.39
CA SER A 290 3.36 -15.78 -8.68
C SER A 290 2.41 -15.50 -9.83
N VAL A 291 1.48 -14.57 -9.62
CA VAL A 291 0.53 -14.10 -10.64
C VAL A 291 1.26 -13.36 -11.75
N ALA A 292 2.30 -12.58 -11.39
CA ALA A 292 3.06 -11.77 -12.35
C ALA A 292 4.07 -12.61 -13.14
N GLU A 293 4.61 -13.67 -12.54
CA GLU A 293 5.66 -14.50 -13.11
C GLU A 293 5.39 -15.98 -12.80
N PRO A 294 4.56 -16.67 -13.60
CA PRO A 294 4.18 -18.06 -13.32
C PRO A 294 5.34 -19.06 -13.23
N LEU A 295 6.53 -18.71 -13.71
CA LEU A 295 7.78 -19.45 -13.51
C LEU A 295 8.26 -19.43 -12.04
N LYS A 296 7.83 -18.44 -11.26
CA LYS A 296 8.14 -18.28 -9.84
C LYS A 296 7.03 -18.91 -9.01
N TYR A 297 7.23 -20.17 -8.66
CA TYR A 297 6.38 -20.89 -7.73
C TYR A 297 7.21 -21.53 -6.61
N LYS A 298 6.57 -21.72 -5.45
CA LYS A 298 7.15 -22.31 -4.24
C LYS A 298 6.13 -23.23 -3.58
N CYS A 299 6.55 -24.42 -3.21
CA CYS A 299 5.78 -25.29 -2.33
C CYS A 299 6.08 -24.97 -0.87
N TRP A 300 5.04 -24.76 -0.05
CA TRP A 300 5.18 -24.50 1.38
C TRP A 300 5.51 -25.74 2.22
N ALA A 301 5.24 -26.94 1.68
CA ALA A 301 5.63 -28.22 2.28
C ALA A 301 7.04 -28.68 1.88
N GLY A 302 7.81 -27.86 1.15
CA GLY A 302 9.24 -28.10 0.91
C GLY A 302 9.63 -28.82 -0.38
N CYS A 303 8.69 -29.14 -1.28
CA CYS A 303 9.05 -29.72 -2.59
C CYS A 303 9.93 -28.76 -3.42
N THR A 304 11.01 -29.30 -4.00
CA THR A 304 11.86 -28.55 -4.93
C THR A 304 11.16 -28.35 -6.28
N ARG A 305 11.68 -27.44 -7.11
CA ARG A 305 11.12 -27.22 -8.45
C ARG A 305 11.25 -28.45 -9.33
N GLU A 306 12.33 -29.20 -9.16
CA GLU A 306 12.65 -30.44 -9.87
C GLU A 306 11.63 -31.52 -9.50
N MET A 307 11.33 -31.69 -8.20
CA MET A 307 10.30 -32.63 -7.73
C MET A 307 8.91 -32.30 -8.29
N ILE A 308 8.53 -31.02 -8.26
CA ILE A 308 7.24 -30.54 -8.79
C ILE A 308 7.15 -30.78 -10.30
N ARG A 309 8.24 -30.51 -11.03
CA ARG A 309 8.30 -30.67 -12.48
C ARG A 309 8.34 -32.14 -12.93
N ALA A 310 9.05 -32.98 -12.19
CA ALA A 310 9.05 -34.43 -12.39
C ALA A 310 7.64 -35.01 -12.17
N ALA A 311 6.94 -34.58 -11.11
CA ALA A 311 5.56 -34.98 -10.84
C ALA A 311 4.57 -34.59 -11.95
N LEU A 312 4.89 -33.56 -12.75
CA LEU A 312 4.13 -33.10 -13.91
C LEU A 312 4.58 -33.72 -15.24
N GLY A 313 5.59 -34.61 -15.24
CA GLY A 313 6.17 -35.18 -16.47
C GLY A 313 6.93 -34.16 -17.33
N ARG A 314 7.42 -33.06 -16.73
CA ARG A 314 8.11 -31.95 -17.40
C ARG A 314 9.42 -31.59 -16.68
N PRO A 315 10.37 -32.54 -16.52
CA PRO A 315 11.60 -32.33 -15.76
C PRO A 315 12.32 -31.05 -16.21
N ALA A 316 12.95 -30.35 -15.27
CA ALA A 316 13.79 -29.22 -15.60
C ALA A 316 14.99 -29.72 -16.44
N PRO A 317 15.49 -28.93 -17.41
CA PRO A 317 16.73 -29.28 -18.10
C PRO A 317 17.86 -29.44 -17.06
N GLU A 318 18.67 -30.48 -17.18
CA GLU A 318 19.85 -30.63 -16.34
C GLU A 318 20.74 -29.39 -16.49
N ARG A 319 21.08 -28.76 -15.37
CA ARG A 319 22.15 -27.76 -15.36
C ARG A 319 23.43 -28.49 -15.74
N LYS A 320 23.92 -28.29 -16.96
CA LYS A 320 25.32 -28.64 -17.29
C LYS A 320 26.19 -27.89 -16.29
N SER A 321 26.92 -28.67 -15.49
CA SER A 321 28.06 -28.15 -14.73
C SER A 321 29.07 -27.65 -15.76
N ALA A 322 29.68 -26.49 -15.47
CA ALA A 322 30.62 -25.72 -16.31
C ALA A 322 31.27 -26.46 -17.49
#